data_AF-A0A6J1ARL9-F1
#
_entry.id   AF-A0A6J1ARL9-F1
#
_cell.length_a   1.000
_cell.length_b   1.000
_cell.length_c   1.000
_cell.angle_alpha   90.00
_cell.angle_beta   90.00
_cell.angle_gamma   90.00
#
_symmetry.space_group_name_H-M   'P 1'
#
loop_
_entity.id
_entity.type
_entity.pdbx_description
1 polymer ?
#
loop_
_entity_poly.entity_id
_entity_poly.type
_entity_poly.pdbx_seq_one_letter_code
_entity_poly.pdbx_strand_id
1 'polypeptide(L)'
;MIVNIFFIIFAHIFLQSKLFHFLFIIRSHSQATKPSPERSSQNPLTKMAASNTIVGTINFITLLLSIPIIGAGIWLANEPDNSCVKILQWPLIILGISISVVALLGFVGGCWRITWLLIVYLVAMFILIVLFACLVVLIYLITNKGAGHPAPGRTYLEHDLDDFSGWLRRKVASPYKWNRIRACLNSTDMCSELNQRYRIAQDFFNARLTSIQYGCCMPPAECGYTYINPTYWLTPNNTAASMDCLQWSNDQMQLCFHCDSCKAGLLANLTKEWRSVDIILLITLVVLICVYLIGFCCALRKSKPGDGDTSPRRNKENT
;
A
#
# COMPACT_ATOMS: atom_id res chain seq x y z
N MET A 1 -6.36 8.50 13.60
CA MET A 1 -6.38 7.83 14.92
C MET A 1 -6.31 6.30 14.79
N ILE A 2 -7.17 5.65 13.99
CA ILE A 2 -7.14 4.19 13.76
C ILE A 2 -5.79 3.70 13.18
N VAL A 3 -5.22 4.45 12.25
CA VAL A 3 -3.90 4.14 11.66
C VAL A 3 -2.79 4.18 12.71
N ASN A 4 -2.72 5.21 13.56
CA ASN A 4 -1.73 5.27 14.66
C ASN A 4 -1.87 4.13 15.67
N ILE A 5 -3.10 3.73 16.01
CA ILE A 5 -3.34 2.59 16.91
C ILE A 5 -2.88 1.28 16.26
N PHE A 6 -3.18 1.08 14.97
CA PHE A 6 -2.70 -0.08 14.22
C PHE A 6 -1.17 -0.14 14.16
N PHE A 7 -0.50 1.00 13.99
CA PHE A 7 0.96 1.11 14.02
C PHE A 7 1.57 0.79 15.39
N ILE A 8 0.95 1.26 16.48
CA ILE A 8 1.38 0.92 17.85
C ILE A 8 1.23 -0.59 18.07
N ILE A 9 0.11 -1.17 17.65
CA ILE A 9 -0.13 -2.62 17.74
C ILE A 9 0.87 -3.39 16.88
N PHE A 10 1.16 -2.93 15.66
CA PHE A 10 2.15 -3.56 14.77
C PHE A 10 3.57 -3.48 15.33
N ALA A 11 3.98 -2.33 15.88
CA ALA A 11 5.26 -2.17 16.55
C ALA A 11 5.36 -3.08 17.79
N HIS A 12 4.26 -3.22 18.55
CA HIS A 12 4.19 -4.12 19.69
C HIS A 12 4.27 -5.60 19.25
N ILE A 13 3.58 -5.99 18.17
CA ILE A 13 3.64 -7.33 17.57
C ILE A 13 5.04 -7.61 17.00
N PHE A 14 5.71 -6.62 16.40
CA PHE A 14 7.06 -6.75 15.88
C PHE A 14 8.10 -6.90 17.01
N LEU A 15 7.94 -6.18 18.12
CA LEU A 15 8.77 -6.32 19.31
C LEU A 15 8.56 -7.71 19.97
N GLN A 16 7.32 -8.19 20.00
CA GLN A 16 6.98 -9.54 20.44
C GLN A 16 7.50 -10.61 19.47
N SER A 17 7.55 -10.33 18.16
CA SER A 17 8.09 -11.24 17.14
C SER A 17 9.61 -11.44 17.28
N LYS A 18 10.38 -10.40 17.63
CA LYS A 18 11.81 -10.58 17.97
C LYS A 18 12.01 -11.49 19.18
N LEU A 19 11.16 -11.35 20.21
CA LEU A 19 11.15 -12.25 21.36
C LEU A 19 10.78 -13.69 20.95
N PHE A 20 9.83 -13.84 20.03
CA PHE A 20 9.38 -15.14 19.51
C PHE A 20 10.40 -15.84 18.60
N HIS A 21 11.10 -15.10 17.74
CA HIS A 21 12.19 -15.62 16.93
C HIS A 21 13.35 -16.10 17.81
N PHE A 22 13.65 -15.36 18.89
CA PHE A 22 14.62 -15.75 19.90
C PHE A 22 14.19 -17.02 20.66
N LEU A 23 12.92 -17.09 21.09
CA LEU A 23 12.35 -18.29 21.74
C LEU A 23 12.28 -19.50 20.80
N PHE A 24 12.06 -19.30 19.49
CA PHE A 24 12.03 -20.35 18.49
C PHE A 24 13.43 -20.94 18.25
N ILE A 25 14.48 -20.11 18.17
CA ILE A 25 15.88 -20.55 18.08
C ILE A 25 16.30 -21.32 19.34
N ILE A 26 15.89 -20.85 20.53
CA ILE A 26 16.15 -21.57 21.79
C ILE A 26 15.44 -22.93 21.80
N ARG A 27 14.19 -22.99 21.32
CA ARG A 27 13.41 -24.23 21.29
C ARG A 27 13.90 -25.22 20.22
N SER A 28 14.42 -24.76 19.08
CA SER A 28 15.02 -25.62 18.06
C SER A 28 16.34 -26.24 18.54
N HIS A 29 17.14 -25.51 19.31
CA HIS A 29 18.34 -26.08 19.96
C HIS A 29 18.00 -27.12 21.04
N SER A 30 16.90 -26.94 21.76
CA SER A 30 16.47 -27.88 22.82
C SER A 30 15.91 -29.21 22.29
N GLN A 31 15.48 -29.30 21.03
CA GLN A 31 14.91 -30.55 20.47
C GLN A 31 15.96 -31.51 19.90
N ALA A 32 17.23 -31.11 19.78
CA ALA A 32 18.29 -31.96 19.25
C ALA A 32 18.81 -33.03 20.25
N THR A 33 18.32 -33.08 21.49
CA THR A 33 18.94 -33.89 22.56
C THR A 33 18.03 -34.89 23.30
N LYS A 34 16.83 -35.23 22.81
CA LYS A 34 15.99 -36.24 23.50
C LYS A 34 15.55 -37.43 22.62
N PRO A 35 15.83 -38.68 23.05
CA PRO A 35 15.35 -39.87 22.37
C PRO A 35 13.86 -40.14 22.67
N SER A 36 13.19 -40.76 21.69
CA SER A 36 11.77 -41.10 21.63
C SER A 36 11.33 -42.13 22.67
N PRO A 37 10.10 -42.04 23.21
CA PRO A 37 9.32 -43.23 23.52
C PRO A 37 7.86 -43.19 23.03
N GLU A 38 7.21 -44.33 23.24
CA GLU A 38 6.19 -45.00 22.43
C GLU A 38 4.75 -44.47 22.56
N ARG A 39 3.92 -44.85 21.58
CA ARG A 39 2.57 -44.36 21.25
C ARG A 39 1.47 -45.13 21.97
N SER A 40 0.40 -44.44 22.42
CA SER A 40 -0.93 -45.06 22.53
C SER A 40 -2.12 -44.12 22.24
N SER A 41 -2.97 -44.62 21.34
CA SER A 41 -4.38 -44.40 21.05
C SER A 41 -5.06 -43.02 21.19
N GLN A 42 -4.98 -42.22 20.13
CA GLN A 42 -6.11 -41.38 19.67
C GLN A 42 -6.14 -41.49 18.14
N ASN A 43 -7.27 -41.89 17.55
CA ASN A 43 -7.39 -42.21 16.11
C ASN A 43 -6.57 -41.24 15.22
N PRO A 44 -5.39 -41.66 14.71
CA PRO A 44 -4.43 -40.78 14.05
C PRO A 44 -4.96 -40.19 12.73
N LEU A 45 -5.93 -40.86 12.13
CA LEU A 45 -6.46 -40.56 10.79
C LEU A 45 -7.29 -39.27 10.76
N THR A 46 -8.10 -38.99 11.79
CA THR A 46 -8.91 -37.77 11.89
C THR A 46 -8.10 -36.52 12.27
N LYS A 47 -7.07 -36.64 13.12
CA LYS A 47 -6.14 -35.54 13.44
C LYS A 47 -5.23 -35.16 12.26
N MET A 48 -4.87 -36.12 11.40
CA MET A 48 -4.02 -35.88 10.22
C MET A 48 -4.78 -35.23 9.06
N ALA A 49 -6.05 -35.59 8.84
CA ALA A 49 -6.88 -35.00 7.79
C ALA A 49 -7.18 -33.51 8.06
N ALA A 50 -7.61 -33.16 9.28
CA ALA A 50 -7.93 -31.78 9.64
C ALA A 50 -6.71 -30.82 9.49
N SER A 51 -5.50 -31.31 9.79
CA SER A 51 -4.28 -30.49 9.72
C SER A 51 -3.86 -30.11 8.30
N ASN A 52 -3.96 -31.04 7.34
CA ASN A 52 -3.57 -30.79 5.96
C ASN A 52 -4.60 -29.90 5.26
N THR A 53 -5.89 -30.06 5.58
CA THR A 53 -6.97 -29.19 5.10
C THR A 53 -6.77 -27.75 5.57
N ILE A 54 -6.42 -27.51 6.84
CA ILE A 54 -6.18 -26.16 7.38
C ILE A 54 -5.05 -25.43 6.64
N VAL A 55 -3.92 -26.10 6.38
CA VAL A 55 -2.78 -25.51 5.65
C VAL A 55 -3.17 -25.18 4.20
N GLY A 56 -3.93 -26.07 3.55
CA GLY A 56 -4.46 -25.82 2.20
C GLY A 56 -5.40 -24.61 2.17
N THR A 57 -6.34 -24.52 3.11
CA THR A 57 -7.29 -23.41 3.20
C THR A 57 -6.59 -22.07 3.47
N ILE A 58 -5.60 -22.03 4.37
CA ILE A 58 -4.83 -20.82 4.69
C ILE A 58 -4.06 -20.31 3.47
N ASN A 59 -3.39 -21.20 2.73
CA ASN A 59 -2.67 -20.83 1.51
C ASN A 59 -3.62 -20.38 0.39
N PHE A 60 -4.79 -21.01 0.28
CA PHE A 60 -5.81 -20.59 -0.69
C PHE A 60 -6.34 -19.18 -0.37
N ILE A 61 -6.64 -18.88 0.89
CA ILE A 61 -7.03 -17.53 1.32
C ILE A 61 -5.90 -16.53 1.04
N THR A 62 -4.66 -16.90 1.33
CA THR A 62 -3.48 -16.04 1.06
C THR A 62 -3.34 -15.74 -0.43
N LEU A 63 -3.59 -16.72 -1.29
CA LEU A 63 -3.60 -16.53 -2.74
C LEU A 63 -4.72 -15.55 -3.16
N LEU A 64 -5.93 -15.69 -2.62
CA LEU A 64 -7.02 -14.75 -2.89
C LEU A 64 -6.68 -13.32 -2.42
N LEU A 65 -6.01 -13.16 -1.28
CA LEU A 65 -5.57 -11.86 -0.77
C LEU A 65 -4.45 -11.23 -1.60
N SER A 66 -3.68 -12.01 -2.37
CA SER A 66 -2.69 -11.44 -3.28
C SER A 66 -3.31 -10.75 -4.50
N ILE A 67 -4.54 -11.15 -4.89
CA ILE A 67 -5.27 -10.58 -6.03
C ILE A 67 -5.54 -9.08 -5.85
N PRO A 68 -6.13 -8.58 -4.75
CA PRO A 68 -6.35 -7.15 -4.57
C PRO A 68 -5.04 -6.35 -4.51
N ILE A 69 -3.93 -6.93 -4.02
CA ILE A 69 -2.60 -6.27 -4.01
C ILE A 69 -2.11 -6.05 -5.44
N ILE A 70 -2.12 -7.11 -6.26
CA ILE A 70 -1.71 -7.05 -7.66
C ILE A 70 -2.66 -6.15 -8.46
N GLY A 71 -3.97 -6.31 -8.24
CA GLY A 71 -5.02 -5.52 -8.89
C GLY A 71 -4.87 -4.03 -8.61
N ALA A 72 -4.59 -3.64 -7.37
CA ALA A 72 -4.30 -2.25 -7.02
C ALA A 72 -3.04 -1.73 -7.73
N GLY A 73 -2.00 -2.55 -7.87
CA GLY A 73 -0.79 -2.20 -8.63
C GLY A 73 -1.04 -1.99 -10.12
N ILE A 74 -1.86 -2.85 -10.73
CA ILE A 74 -2.27 -2.74 -12.14
C ILE A 74 -3.19 -1.53 -12.33
N TRP A 75 -4.14 -1.29 -11.42
CA TRP A 75 -5.00 -0.11 -11.46
C TRP A 75 -4.18 1.17 -11.48
N LEU A 76 -3.22 1.31 -10.55
CA LEU A 76 -2.28 2.44 -10.55
C LEU A 76 -1.43 2.53 -11.82
N ALA A 77 -1.17 1.42 -12.51
CA ALA A 77 -0.38 1.41 -13.75
C ALA A 77 -1.18 1.91 -14.96
N ASN A 78 -2.50 1.76 -14.91
CA ASN A 78 -3.41 2.20 -15.97
C ASN A 78 -3.83 3.66 -15.82
N GLU A 79 -3.69 4.24 -14.61
CA GLU A 79 -3.99 5.65 -14.40
C GLU A 79 -2.97 6.53 -15.16
N PRO A 80 -3.42 7.46 -16.01
CA PRO A 80 -2.56 8.13 -16.99
C PRO A 80 -1.44 8.96 -16.33
N ASP A 81 -1.72 9.64 -15.22
CA ASP A 81 -0.74 10.44 -14.48
C ASP A 81 0.31 9.59 -13.76
N ASN A 82 -0.13 8.48 -13.14
CA ASN A 82 0.74 7.54 -12.47
C ASN A 82 1.64 6.80 -13.49
N SER A 83 1.13 6.53 -14.69
CA SER A 83 1.90 5.91 -15.78
C SER A 83 3.12 6.75 -16.21
N CYS A 84 3.06 8.08 -16.05
CA CYS A 84 4.17 8.98 -16.36
C CYS A 84 5.29 8.95 -15.30
N VAL A 85 4.97 8.61 -14.06
CA VAL A 85 5.88 8.73 -12.91
C VAL A 85 6.37 7.36 -12.41
N LYS A 86 5.58 6.29 -12.58
CA LYS A 86 5.90 4.87 -12.31
C LYS A 86 6.61 4.59 -10.98
N ILE A 87 6.16 5.21 -9.89
CA ILE A 87 6.80 5.06 -8.56
C ILE A 87 6.26 3.84 -7.81
N LEU A 88 4.95 3.80 -7.55
CA LEU A 88 4.37 2.85 -6.60
C LEU A 88 3.99 1.50 -7.20
N GLN A 89 3.73 1.48 -8.51
CA GLN A 89 3.22 0.32 -9.25
C GLN A 89 4.16 -0.89 -9.14
N TRP A 90 5.45 -0.71 -9.44
CA TRP A 90 6.43 -1.80 -9.48
C TRP A 90 6.67 -2.47 -8.12
N PRO A 91 6.96 -1.72 -7.04
CA PRO A 91 7.09 -2.32 -5.71
C PRO A 91 5.85 -3.12 -5.30
N LEU A 92 4.65 -2.62 -5.61
CA LEU A 92 3.40 -3.27 -5.24
C LEU A 92 3.16 -4.57 -6.03
N ILE A 93 3.35 -4.54 -7.35
CA ILE A 93 3.16 -5.70 -8.23
C ILE A 93 4.17 -6.81 -7.89
N ILE A 94 5.46 -6.47 -7.75
CA ILE A 94 6.52 -7.43 -7.43
C ILE A 94 6.20 -8.10 -6.09
N LEU A 95 5.79 -7.33 -5.09
CA LEU A 95 5.45 -7.84 -3.78
C LEU A 95 4.21 -8.74 -3.81
N GLY A 96 3.15 -8.33 -4.51
CA GLY A 96 1.95 -9.15 -4.69
C GLY A 96 2.25 -10.50 -5.33
N ILE A 97 3.02 -10.51 -6.42
CA ILE A 97 3.45 -11.76 -7.10
C ILE A 97 4.27 -12.64 -6.16
N SER A 98 5.19 -12.06 -5.39
CA SER A 98 6.00 -12.84 -4.45
C SER A 98 5.16 -13.53 -3.37
N ILE A 99 4.10 -12.87 -2.88
CA ILE A 99 3.14 -13.47 -1.94
C ILE A 99 2.36 -14.61 -2.61
N SER A 100 1.92 -14.44 -3.85
CA SER A 100 1.23 -15.50 -4.61
C SER A 100 2.12 -16.73 -4.79
N VAL A 101 3.39 -16.55 -5.18
CA VAL A 101 4.35 -17.66 -5.38
C VAL A 101 4.57 -18.43 -4.09
N VAL A 102 4.79 -17.73 -2.97
CA VAL A 102 4.98 -18.39 -1.67
C VAL A 102 3.71 -19.13 -1.22
N ALA A 103 2.52 -18.59 -1.49
CA ALA A 103 1.26 -19.27 -1.19
C ALA A 103 1.08 -20.57 -2.00
N LEU A 104 1.45 -20.56 -3.29
CA LEU A 104 1.42 -21.75 -4.15
C LEU A 104 2.41 -22.81 -3.67
N LEU A 105 3.63 -22.41 -3.30
CA LEU A 105 4.62 -23.31 -2.72
C LEU A 105 4.14 -23.90 -1.38
N GLY A 106 3.43 -23.12 -0.57
CA GLY A 106 2.79 -23.59 0.67
C GLY A 106 1.70 -24.63 0.42
N PHE A 107 0.92 -24.48 -0.66
CA PHE A 107 -0.09 -25.45 -1.08
C PHE A 107 0.54 -26.79 -1.49
N VAL A 108 1.60 -26.76 -2.32
CA VAL A 108 2.35 -27.95 -2.75
C VAL A 108 3.12 -28.59 -1.59
N GLY A 109 3.74 -27.78 -0.74
CA GLY A 109 4.52 -28.22 0.43
C GLY A 109 3.70 -29.00 1.47
N GLY A 110 2.38 -28.77 1.53
CA GLY A 110 1.46 -29.55 2.35
C GLY A 110 1.41 -31.05 2.00
N CYS A 111 1.74 -31.41 0.76
CA CYS A 111 1.72 -32.80 0.28
C CYS A 111 2.96 -33.60 0.70
N TRP A 112 4.13 -32.96 0.82
CA TRP A 112 5.40 -33.66 1.05
C TRP A 112 5.85 -33.74 2.53
N ARG A 113 5.13 -33.10 3.47
CA ARG A 113 5.34 -33.22 4.93
C ARG A 113 6.79 -33.05 5.42
N ILE A 114 7.61 -32.29 4.70
CA ILE A 114 8.99 -31.99 5.11
C ILE A 114 8.99 -30.82 6.12
N THR A 115 9.39 -31.08 7.37
CA THR A 115 9.38 -30.10 8.46
C THR A 115 10.25 -28.87 8.18
N TRP A 116 11.43 -29.06 7.56
CA TRP A 116 12.33 -27.98 7.17
C TRP A 116 11.70 -27.01 6.17
N LEU A 117 10.97 -27.54 5.19
CA LEU A 117 10.31 -26.73 4.15
C LEU A 117 9.19 -25.86 4.74
N LEU A 118 8.48 -26.36 5.76
CA LEU A 118 7.47 -25.59 6.49
C LEU A 118 8.08 -24.42 7.28
N ILE A 119 9.26 -24.60 7.89
CA ILE A 119 9.96 -23.54 8.62
C ILE A 119 10.42 -22.45 7.65
N VAL A 120 11.05 -22.84 6.53
CA VAL A 120 11.48 -21.89 5.48
C VAL A 120 10.28 -21.11 4.94
N TYR A 121 9.15 -21.78 4.69
CA TYR A 121 7.89 -21.14 4.30
C TYR A 121 7.42 -20.09 5.33
N LEU A 122 7.38 -20.44 6.62
CA LEU A 122 6.91 -19.52 7.67
C LEU A 122 7.81 -18.29 7.80
N VAL A 123 9.13 -18.45 7.66
CA VAL A 123 10.10 -17.35 7.68
C VAL A 123 9.96 -16.47 6.43
N ALA A 124 9.87 -17.07 5.25
CA ALA A 124 9.69 -16.33 3.99
C ALA A 124 8.39 -15.51 4.01
N MET A 125 7.28 -16.11 4.46
CA MET A 125 6.00 -15.43 4.57
C MET A 125 6.06 -14.26 5.58
N PHE A 126 6.72 -14.46 6.74
CA PHE A 126 6.91 -13.39 7.71
C PHE A 126 7.67 -12.20 7.12
N ILE A 127 8.75 -12.45 6.38
CA ILE A 127 9.52 -11.39 5.70
C ILE A 127 8.64 -10.63 4.71
N LEU A 128 7.81 -11.33 3.92
CA LEU A 128 6.90 -10.69 2.97
C LEU A 128 5.84 -9.82 3.65
N ILE A 129 5.27 -10.27 4.77
CA ILE A 129 4.31 -9.47 5.57
C ILE A 129 4.99 -8.20 6.11
N VAL A 130 6.22 -8.32 6.61
CA VAL A 130 6.98 -7.16 7.11
C VAL A 130 7.27 -6.18 5.97
N LEU A 131 7.70 -6.66 4.80
CA LEU A 131 7.92 -5.81 3.62
C LEU A 131 6.64 -5.12 3.17
N PHE A 132 5.51 -5.82 3.20
CA PHE A 132 4.21 -5.24 2.86
C PHE A 132 3.76 -4.18 3.86
N ALA A 133 3.92 -4.46 5.15
CA ALA A 133 3.65 -3.47 6.20
C ALA A 133 4.52 -2.22 6.03
N CYS A 134 5.82 -2.37 5.81
CA CYS A 134 6.72 -1.26 5.53
C CYS A 134 6.26 -0.42 4.33
N LEU A 135 5.80 -1.07 3.25
CA LEU A 135 5.29 -0.39 2.07
C LEU A 135 4.03 0.43 2.37
N VAL A 136 3.03 -0.17 3.05
CA VAL A 136 1.80 0.53 3.49
C VAL A 136 2.15 1.73 4.37
N VAL A 137 3.06 1.54 5.32
CA VAL A 137 3.54 2.61 6.21
C VAL A 137 4.17 3.75 5.42
N LEU A 138 5.03 3.44 4.45
CA LEU A 138 5.69 4.45 3.63
C LEU A 138 4.67 5.23 2.78
N ILE A 139 3.68 4.56 2.18
CA ILE A 139 2.62 5.23 1.42
C ILE A 139 1.84 6.17 2.33
N TYR A 140 1.43 5.71 3.51
CA TYR A 140 0.74 6.56 4.47
C TYR A 140 1.57 7.79 4.84
N LEU A 141 2.85 7.63 5.19
CA LEU A 141 3.72 8.73 5.59
C LEU A 141 3.95 9.77 4.49
N ILE A 142 4.12 9.33 3.24
CA ILE A 142 4.32 10.26 2.12
C ILE A 142 3.03 10.96 1.69
N THR A 143 1.86 10.31 1.88
CA THR A 143 0.54 10.84 1.50
C THR A 143 -0.19 11.56 2.63
N ASN A 144 0.31 11.56 3.87
CA ASN A 144 -0.36 12.21 5.00
C ASN A 144 -0.34 13.76 4.93
N LYS A 145 0.46 14.34 4.03
CA LYS A 145 0.55 15.79 3.79
C LYS A 145 -0.15 16.18 2.47
N GLY A 146 -0.43 17.46 2.27
CA GLY A 146 -1.13 17.98 1.08
C GLY A 146 -2.61 18.27 1.32
N ALA A 147 -2.93 19.09 2.32
CA ALA A 147 -4.32 19.45 2.62
C ALA A 147 -4.92 20.44 1.58
N GLY A 148 -4.07 21.12 0.81
CA GLY A 148 -4.46 22.19 -0.11
C GLY A 148 -4.98 23.42 0.63
N HIS A 149 -5.09 24.53 -0.08
CA HIS A 149 -5.70 25.77 0.42
C HIS A 149 -6.90 26.18 -0.45
N PRO A 150 -7.94 26.82 0.14
CA PRO A 150 -9.08 27.27 -0.62
C PRO A 150 -8.67 28.40 -1.57
N ALA A 151 -9.07 28.30 -2.83
CA ALA A 151 -8.89 29.37 -3.81
C ALA A 151 -10.10 30.32 -3.80
N PRO A 152 -9.88 31.65 -3.92
CA PRO A 152 -10.96 32.63 -3.86
C PRO A 152 -11.96 32.44 -5.02
N GLY A 153 -13.25 32.29 -4.68
CA GLY A 153 -14.33 32.16 -5.66
C GLY A 153 -14.38 30.81 -6.39
N ARG A 154 -13.70 29.77 -5.87
CA ARG A 154 -13.63 28.43 -6.47
C ARG A 154 -14.05 27.34 -5.49
N THR A 155 -14.50 26.22 -6.05
CA THR A 155 -14.94 25.03 -5.28
C THR A 155 -13.83 24.00 -5.08
N TYR A 156 -12.69 24.13 -5.77
CA TYR A 156 -11.52 23.28 -5.62
C TYR A 156 -10.46 23.92 -4.71
N LEU A 157 -9.59 23.08 -4.14
CA LEU A 157 -8.43 23.53 -3.36
C LEU A 157 -7.22 23.62 -4.29
N GLU A 158 -6.53 24.74 -4.26
CA GLU A 158 -5.20 24.90 -4.85
C GLU A 158 -4.16 24.23 -3.94
N HIS A 159 -3.05 23.80 -4.52
CA HIS A 159 -2.00 23.09 -3.80
C HIS A 159 -0.67 23.73 -4.13
N ASP A 160 0.14 23.97 -3.10
CA ASP A 160 1.51 24.41 -3.26
C ASP A 160 2.48 23.24 -3.16
N LEU A 161 3.66 23.37 -3.79
CA LEU A 161 4.72 22.37 -3.69
C LEU A 161 5.20 22.16 -2.24
N ASP A 162 5.08 23.19 -1.40
CA ASP A 162 5.54 23.17 -0.01
C ASP A 162 4.61 22.42 0.94
N ASP A 163 3.36 22.17 0.52
CA ASP A 163 2.41 21.36 1.28
C ASP A 163 2.76 19.86 1.28
N PHE A 164 3.64 19.42 0.38
CA PHE A 164 3.97 18.01 0.19
C PHE A 164 5.20 17.57 0.99
N SER A 165 5.33 16.26 1.18
CA SER A 165 6.52 15.69 1.82
C SER A 165 7.78 15.99 0.99
N GLY A 166 8.90 16.28 1.67
CA GLY A 166 10.17 16.57 0.98
C GLY A 166 10.65 15.43 0.07
N TRP A 167 10.19 14.20 0.30
CA TRP A 167 10.45 13.06 -0.58
C TRP A 167 9.72 13.20 -1.93
N LEU A 168 8.42 13.56 -1.93
CA LEU A 168 7.64 13.81 -3.14
C LEU A 168 8.19 15.01 -3.91
N ARG A 169 8.49 16.11 -3.22
CA ARG A 169 9.03 17.33 -3.82
C ARG A 169 10.35 17.08 -4.57
N ARG A 170 11.26 16.29 -3.98
CA ARG A 170 12.53 15.90 -4.64
C ARG A 170 12.33 15.13 -5.94
N LYS A 171 11.16 14.50 -6.13
CA LYS A 171 10.88 13.69 -7.31
C LYS A 171 10.53 14.53 -8.54
N VAL A 172 9.93 15.70 -8.32
CA VAL A 172 9.60 16.70 -9.33
C VAL A 172 10.61 17.85 -9.42
N ALA A 173 11.52 17.98 -8.45
CA ALA A 173 12.51 19.06 -8.41
C ALA A 173 13.57 19.02 -9.54
N SER A 174 13.90 17.84 -10.07
CA SER A 174 14.93 17.71 -11.10
C SER A 174 14.38 18.12 -12.48
N PRO A 175 14.98 19.12 -13.16
CA PRO A 175 14.46 19.62 -14.44
C PRO A 175 14.47 18.55 -15.53
N TYR A 176 15.51 17.71 -15.58
CA TYR A 176 15.60 16.60 -16.54
C TYR A 176 14.48 15.56 -16.33
N LYS A 177 14.18 15.20 -15.08
CA LYS A 177 13.10 14.25 -14.77
C LYS A 177 11.74 14.87 -15.05
N TRP A 178 11.56 16.14 -14.66
CA TRP A 178 10.34 16.89 -14.92
C TRP A 178 10.04 17.00 -16.41
N ASN A 179 11.06 17.25 -17.25
CA ASN A 179 10.90 17.31 -18.70
C ASN A 179 10.30 16.03 -19.32
N ARG A 180 10.66 14.86 -18.79
CA ARG A 180 10.04 13.59 -19.21
C ARG A 180 8.61 13.44 -18.72
N ILE A 181 8.35 13.82 -17.47
CA ILE A 181 7.01 13.74 -16.86
C ILE A 181 6.06 14.66 -17.60
N ARG A 182 6.41 15.93 -17.80
CA ARG A 182 5.57 16.90 -18.50
C ARG A 182 5.34 16.57 -19.97
N ALA A 183 6.32 15.98 -20.66
CA ALA A 183 6.11 15.52 -22.04
C ALA A 183 5.05 14.41 -22.09
N CYS A 184 5.05 13.51 -21.11
CA CYS A 184 4.00 12.51 -20.93
C CYS A 184 2.65 13.16 -20.58
N LEU A 185 2.61 14.11 -19.64
CA LEU A 185 1.38 14.82 -19.27
C LEU A 185 0.76 15.62 -20.43
N ASN A 186 1.59 16.28 -21.24
CA ASN A 186 1.14 17.03 -22.41
C ASN A 186 0.56 16.13 -23.50
N SER A 187 0.98 14.86 -23.56
CA SER A 187 0.40 13.89 -24.52
C SER A 187 -0.98 13.36 -24.10
N THR A 188 -1.43 13.67 -22.89
CA THR A 188 -2.74 13.27 -22.38
C THR A 188 -3.81 14.28 -22.79
N ASP A 189 -4.99 13.81 -23.17
CA ASP A 189 -6.14 14.66 -23.54
C ASP A 189 -6.81 15.40 -22.37
N MET A 190 -6.17 15.46 -21.19
CA MET A 190 -6.80 16.00 -19.98
C MET A 190 -7.19 17.49 -20.12
N CYS A 191 -6.36 18.30 -20.79
CA CYS A 191 -6.62 19.73 -20.96
C CYS A 191 -7.54 20.00 -22.16
N SER A 192 -7.47 19.17 -23.22
CA SER A 192 -8.35 19.29 -24.39
C SER A 192 -9.79 18.88 -24.05
N GLU A 193 -9.96 17.84 -23.22
CA GLU A 193 -11.28 17.38 -22.74
C GLU A 193 -12.01 18.48 -21.95
N LEU A 194 -11.29 19.29 -21.18
CA LEU A 194 -11.87 20.41 -20.42
C LEU A 194 -12.64 21.38 -21.34
N ASN A 195 -12.06 21.73 -22.48
CA ASN A 195 -12.67 22.64 -23.45
C ASN A 195 -13.88 22.02 -24.16
N GLN A 196 -13.89 20.70 -24.34
CA GLN A 196 -15.02 19.99 -24.94
C GLN A 196 -16.18 19.83 -23.93
N ARG A 197 -15.85 19.57 -22.67
CA ARG A 197 -16.80 19.21 -21.62
C ARG A 197 -17.47 20.43 -20.98
N TYR A 198 -16.75 21.55 -20.86
CA TYR A 198 -17.24 22.77 -20.23
C TYR A 198 -17.25 23.94 -21.23
N ARG A 199 -18.45 24.21 -21.77
CA ARG A 199 -18.66 25.32 -22.73
C ARG A 199 -19.15 26.61 -22.06
N ILE A 200 -19.66 26.51 -20.83
CA ILE A 200 -20.23 27.62 -20.06
C ILE A 200 -19.36 27.86 -18.83
N ALA A 201 -19.05 29.13 -18.55
CA ALA A 201 -18.19 29.54 -17.45
C ALA A 201 -18.69 29.06 -16.07
N GLN A 202 -20.00 29.18 -15.83
CA GLN A 202 -20.60 28.78 -14.55
C GLN A 202 -20.49 27.26 -14.31
N ASP A 203 -20.64 26.45 -15.36
CA ASP A 203 -20.46 25.00 -15.26
C ASP A 203 -19.00 24.65 -14.96
N PHE A 204 -18.06 25.38 -15.57
CA PHE A 204 -16.63 25.21 -15.33
C PHE A 204 -16.23 25.54 -13.88
N PHE A 205 -16.73 26.64 -13.31
CA PHE A 205 -16.38 27.03 -11.93
C PHE A 205 -17.02 26.15 -10.85
N ASN A 206 -18.15 25.52 -11.17
CA ASN A 206 -18.82 24.56 -10.29
C ASN A 206 -18.36 23.11 -10.51
N ALA A 207 -17.51 22.87 -11.50
CA ALA A 207 -17.02 21.54 -11.84
C ALA A 207 -16.06 21.00 -10.77
N ARG A 208 -16.15 19.68 -10.52
CA ARG A 208 -15.15 18.95 -9.75
C ARG A 208 -13.97 18.57 -10.64
N LEU A 209 -13.05 19.52 -10.80
CA LEU A 209 -11.79 19.33 -11.52
C LEU A 209 -10.82 18.48 -10.70
N THR A 210 -10.00 17.67 -11.38
CA THR A 210 -8.89 16.96 -10.73
C THR A 210 -7.73 17.92 -10.45
N SER A 211 -6.86 17.55 -9.51
CA SER A 211 -5.76 18.43 -9.09
C SER A 211 -4.79 18.78 -10.20
N ILE A 212 -4.59 17.85 -11.13
CA ILE A 212 -3.74 18.06 -12.29
C ILE A 212 -4.41 18.92 -13.37
N GLN A 213 -5.73 18.84 -13.52
CA GLN A 213 -6.48 19.65 -14.49
C GLN A 213 -6.38 21.13 -14.16
N TYR A 214 -6.63 21.55 -12.91
CA TYR A 214 -6.49 22.95 -12.57
C TYR A 214 -5.03 23.38 -12.38
N GLY A 215 -4.13 22.50 -11.95
CA GLY A 215 -2.71 22.86 -11.76
C GLY A 215 -1.94 23.05 -13.08
N CYS A 216 -2.31 22.31 -14.14
CA CYS A 216 -1.57 22.32 -15.41
C CYS A 216 -2.32 23.02 -16.56
N CYS A 217 -3.65 22.97 -16.59
CA CYS A 217 -4.44 23.43 -17.75
C CYS A 217 -4.99 24.86 -17.60
N MET A 218 -4.81 25.52 -16.46
CA MET A 218 -5.33 26.86 -16.20
C MET A 218 -4.38 27.65 -15.28
N PRO A 219 -4.41 28.99 -15.33
CA PRO A 219 -3.53 29.82 -14.51
C PRO A 219 -4.00 29.84 -13.04
N PRO A 220 -3.08 30.08 -12.09
CA PRO A 220 -3.43 30.26 -10.68
C PRO A 220 -4.41 31.42 -10.45
N ALA A 221 -5.33 31.29 -9.49
CA ALA A 221 -6.36 32.31 -9.24
C ALA A 221 -5.78 33.66 -8.79
N GLU A 222 -4.67 33.64 -8.05
CA GLU A 222 -3.94 34.83 -7.57
C GLU A 222 -3.41 35.72 -8.70
N CYS A 223 -3.22 35.17 -9.91
CA CYS A 223 -2.69 35.90 -11.04
C CYS A 223 -3.69 36.88 -11.64
N GLY A 224 -5.00 36.76 -11.36
CA GLY A 224 -6.01 37.71 -11.83
C GLY A 224 -6.30 37.68 -13.34
N TYR A 225 -6.07 36.54 -14.01
CA TYR A 225 -6.41 36.37 -15.42
C TYR A 225 -7.93 36.36 -15.65
N THR A 226 -8.38 36.94 -16.76
CA THR A 226 -9.81 36.96 -17.11
C THR A 226 -10.19 35.73 -17.93
N TYR A 227 -11.22 35.02 -17.49
CA TYR A 227 -11.71 33.80 -18.15
C TYR A 227 -12.32 34.10 -19.52
N ILE A 228 -11.93 33.30 -20.52
CA ILE A 228 -12.62 33.22 -21.83
C ILE A 228 -13.10 31.79 -22.05
N ASN A 229 -12.18 30.82 -21.99
CA ASN A 229 -12.45 29.39 -22.12
C ASN A 229 -11.56 28.63 -21.10
N PRO A 230 -11.82 27.33 -20.83
CA PRO A 230 -11.07 26.56 -19.82
C PRO A 230 -9.54 26.67 -19.91
N THR A 231 -8.98 26.64 -21.13
CA THR A 231 -7.54 26.68 -21.41
C THR A 231 -7.07 28.00 -22.05
N TYR A 232 -7.92 29.03 -22.08
CA TYR A 232 -7.59 30.31 -22.70
C TYR A 232 -8.06 31.48 -21.84
N TRP A 233 -7.11 32.33 -21.45
CA TRP A 233 -7.33 33.41 -20.49
C TRP A 233 -6.68 34.71 -20.97
N LEU A 234 -7.32 35.86 -20.72
CA LEU A 234 -6.74 37.16 -21.04
C LEU A 234 -5.73 37.58 -19.97
N THR A 235 -4.54 37.99 -20.44
CA THR A 235 -3.46 38.45 -19.58
C THR A 235 -3.84 39.78 -18.89
N PRO A 236 -3.69 39.88 -17.55
CA PRO A 236 -3.92 41.12 -16.83
C PRO A 236 -2.75 42.10 -17.01
N ASN A 237 -2.96 43.38 -16.68
CA ASN A 237 -1.90 44.39 -16.73
C ASN A 237 -0.73 44.12 -15.76
N ASN A 238 -0.99 43.39 -14.66
CA ASN A 238 0.00 43.07 -13.64
C ASN A 238 0.01 41.56 -13.37
N THR A 239 1.11 40.89 -13.74
CA THR A 239 1.32 39.45 -13.50
C THR A 239 2.32 39.16 -12.36
N ALA A 240 2.65 40.17 -11.55
CA ALA A 240 3.70 40.10 -10.53
C ALA A 240 3.30 39.42 -9.21
N ALA A 241 2.19 38.65 -9.19
CA ALA A 241 1.75 37.94 -7.99
C ALA A 241 2.64 36.73 -7.66
N SER A 242 3.00 35.94 -8.68
CA SER A 242 3.90 34.78 -8.53
C SER A 242 4.66 34.46 -9.81
N MET A 243 5.71 33.64 -9.69
CA MET A 243 6.52 33.19 -10.84
C MET A 243 5.70 32.35 -11.83
N ASP A 244 4.69 31.62 -11.33
CA ASP A 244 3.80 30.82 -12.17
C ASP A 244 2.92 31.71 -13.08
N CYS A 245 2.52 32.90 -12.62
CA CYS A 245 1.81 33.87 -13.45
C CYS A 245 2.64 34.32 -14.66
N LEU A 246 3.95 34.42 -14.52
CA LEU A 246 4.86 34.77 -15.63
C LEU A 246 5.10 33.60 -16.58
N GLN A 247 4.90 32.37 -16.09
CA GLN A 247 5.21 31.14 -16.81
C GLN A 247 4.00 30.57 -17.57
N TRP A 248 2.78 31.05 -17.28
CA TRP A 248 1.56 30.68 -17.98
C TRP A 248 1.59 31.05 -19.47
N SER A 249 1.14 30.15 -20.33
CA SER A 249 1.00 30.35 -21.78
C SER A 249 -0.37 29.89 -22.28
N ASN A 250 -0.98 30.65 -23.20
CA ASN A 250 -2.23 30.24 -23.86
C ASN A 250 -1.99 29.25 -25.03
N ASP A 251 -0.73 28.94 -25.35
CA ASP A 251 -0.40 27.87 -26.28
C ASP A 251 -0.82 26.51 -25.67
N GLN A 252 -1.67 25.78 -26.40
CA GLN A 252 -2.22 24.50 -25.95
C GLN A 252 -1.15 23.43 -25.75
N MET A 253 0.03 23.57 -26.37
CA MET A 253 1.16 22.65 -26.17
C MET A 253 2.05 23.02 -24.97
N GLN A 254 1.87 24.20 -24.37
CA GLN A 254 2.71 24.69 -23.28
C GLN A 254 1.95 24.85 -21.96
N LEU A 255 0.78 25.49 -21.99
CA LEU A 255 -0.09 25.77 -20.84
C LEU A 255 0.72 26.12 -19.58
N CYS A 256 0.39 25.54 -18.41
CA CYS A 256 1.20 25.67 -17.19
C CYS A 256 2.11 24.45 -16.96
N PHE A 257 2.47 23.66 -17.98
CA PHE A 257 3.30 22.45 -17.79
C PHE A 257 4.71 22.72 -17.25
N HIS A 258 5.14 23.99 -17.26
CA HIS A 258 6.39 24.43 -16.65
C HIS A 258 6.24 24.98 -15.23
N CYS A 259 5.03 25.30 -14.80
CA CYS A 259 4.72 25.93 -13.53
C CYS A 259 4.94 24.98 -12.34
N ASP A 260 5.17 25.55 -11.18
CA ASP A 260 5.21 24.82 -9.92
C ASP A 260 3.81 24.37 -9.48
N SER A 261 2.78 25.13 -9.83
CA SER A 261 1.36 24.76 -9.70
C SER A 261 1.02 23.43 -10.41
N CYS A 262 1.60 23.17 -11.58
CA CYS A 262 1.39 21.90 -12.28
C CYS A 262 2.09 20.73 -11.59
N LYS A 263 3.29 20.95 -11.04
CA LYS A 263 3.98 19.94 -10.22
C LYS A 263 3.19 19.64 -8.95
N ALA A 264 2.68 20.66 -8.28
CA ALA A 264 1.85 20.51 -7.09
C ALA A 264 0.53 19.78 -7.41
N GLY A 265 -0.13 20.12 -8.52
CA GLY A 265 -1.33 19.45 -9.02
C GLY A 265 -1.10 17.97 -9.33
N LEU A 266 0.04 17.62 -9.93
CA LEU A 266 0.45 16.22 -10.12
C LEU A 266 0.64 15.51 -8.78
N LEU A 267 1.38 16.09 -7.83
CA LEU A 267 1.60 15.49 -6.51
C LEU A 267 0.30 15.30 -5.74
N ALA A 268 -0.62 16.26 -5.80
CA ALA A 268 -1.95 16.18 -5.22
C ALA A 268 -2.77 15.02 -5.82
N ASN A 269 -2.74 14.86 -7.14
CA ASN A 269 -3.47 13.77 -7.80
C ASN A 269 -2.90 12.40 -7.42
N LEU A 270 -1.56 12.25 -7.49
CA LEU A 270 -0.88 11.02 -7.10
C LEU A 270 -1.15 10.65 -5.63
N THR A 271 -1.06 11.60 -4.72
CA THR A 271 -1.27 11.34 -3.28
C THR A 271 -2.71 10.93 -2.98
N LYS A 272 -3.69 11.51 -3.69
CA LYS A 272 -5.10 11.13 -3.59
C LYS A 272 -5.32 9.68 -4.05
N GLU A 273 -4.82 9.32 -5.23
CA GLU A 273 -4.95 7.95 -5.76
C GLU A 273 -4.22 6.93 -4.89
N TRP A 274 -3.02 7.27 -4.41
CA TRP A 274 -2.25 6.39 -3.53
C TRP A 274 -2.92 6.19 -2.18
N ARG A 275 -3.58 7.22 -1.63
CA ARG A 275 -4.34 7.10 -0.37
C ARG A 275 -5.53 6.15 -0.52
N SER A 276 -6.24 6.21 -1.66
CA SER A 276 -7.33 5.28 -1.96
C SER A 276 -6.83 3.83 -2.01
N VAL A 277 -5.70 3.59 -2.67
CA VAL A 277 -5.06 2.27 -2.73
C VAL A 277 -4.54 1.83 -1.37
N ASP A 278 -3.90 2.71 -0.61
CA ASP A 278 -3.32 2.40 0.70
C ASP A 278 -4.37 1.89 1.70
N ILE A 279 -5.61 2.39 1.62
CA ILE A 279 -6.72 1.88 2.43
C ILE A 279 -7.00 0.40 2.10
N ILE A 280 -7.03 0.03 0.82
CA ILE A 280 -7.24 -1.36 0.38
C ILE A 280 -6.06 -2.24 0.82
N LEU A 281 -4.83 -1.74 0.69
CA LEU A 281 -3.62 -2.45 1.11
C LEU A 281 -3.58 -2.66 2.63
N LEU A 282 -3.98 -1.64 3.41
CA LEU A 282 -4.05 -1.71 4.86
C LEU A 282 -5.06 -2.78 5.32
N ILE A 283 -6.25 -2.80 4.74
CA ILE A 283 -7.27 -3.84 5.02
C ILE A 283 -6.70 -5.22 4.68
N THR A 284 -6.07 -5.36 3.52
CA THR A 284 -5.48 -6.64 3.08
C THR A 284 -4.36 -7.09 4.03
N LEU A 285 -3.52 -6.16 4.49
CA LEU A 285 -2.45 -6.43 5.46
C LEU A 285 -3.01 -6.93 6.79
N VAL A 286 -4.09 -6.33 7.30
CA VAL A 286 -4.74 -6.76 8.55
C VAL A 286 -5.20 -8.22 8.43
N VAL A 287 -5.91 -8.56 7.35
CA VAL A 287 -6.41 -9.92 7.12
C VAL A 287 -5.24 -10.90 6.97
N LEU A 288 -4.18 -10.51 6.25
CA LEU A 288 -2.98 -11.32 6.06
C LEU A 288 -2.29 -11.65 7.39
N ILE A 289 -2.16 -10.67 8.29
CA ILE A 289 -1.63 -10.86 9.63
C ILE A 289 -2.53 -11.80 10.45
N CYS A 290 -3.85 -11.63 10.42
CA CYS A 290 -4.78 -12.52 11.12
C CYS A 290 -4.62 -13.97 10.66
N VAL A 291 -4.59 -14.20 9.34
CA VAL A 291 -4.40 -15.53 8.75
C VAL A 291 -3.05 -16.14 9.14
N TYR A 292 -1.98 -15.35 9.11
CA TYR A 292 -0.65 -15.78 9.53
C TYR A 292 -0.61 -16.19 11.01
N LEU A 293 -1.21 -15.39 11.91
CA LEU A 293 -1.28 -15.68 13.34
C LEU A 293 -2.08 -16.96 13.63
N ILE A 294 -3.21 -17.19 12.92
CA ILE A 294 -4.00 -18.42 13.05
C ILE A 294 -3.17 -19.63 12.61
N GLY A 295 -2.49 -19.55 11.46
CA GLY A 295 -1.59 -20.60 10.99
C GLY A 295 -0.47 -20.91 11.98
N PHE A 296 0.16 -19.86 12.51
CA PHE A 296 1.23 -19.96 13.50
C PHE A 296 0.76 -20.60 14.82
N CYS A 297 -0.36 -20.15 15.38
CA CYS A 297 -0.94 -20.75 16.60
C CYS A 297 -1.32 -22.22 16.40
N CYS A 298 -1.87 -22.58 15.24
CA CYS A 298 -2.18 -23.96 14.88
C CYS A 298 -0.92 -24.82 14.77
N ALA A 299 0.19 -24.29 14.23
CA ALA A 299 1.48 -24.97 14.20
C ALA A 299 2.07 -25.17 15.61
N LEU A 300 2.00 -24.16 16.49
CA LEU A 300 2.54 -24.24 17.85
C LEU A 300 1.78 -25.20 18.77
N ARG A 301 0.45 -25.28 18.67
CA ARG A 301 -0.38 -26.18 19.49
C ARG A 301 -0.04 -27.66 19.27
N LYS A 302 0.55 -28.03 18.13
CA LYS A 302 1.05 -29.39 17.90
C LYS A 302 2.23 -29.79 18.80
N SER A 303 2.86 -28.85 19.49
CA SER A 303 4.08 -29.07 20.28
C SER A 303 3.91 -29.05 21.81
N LYS A 304 2.68 -28.92 22.33
CA LYS A 304 2.39 -29.08 23.77
C LYS A 304 1.89 -30.50 24.06
N PRO A 305 2.70 -31.39 24.68
CA PRO A 305 2.14 -32.48 25.47
C PRO A 305 1.46 -31.83 26.70
N GLY A 306 0.16 -32.06 26.86
CA GLY A 306 -0.61 -31.52 27.97
C GLY A 306 -0.13 -32.15 29.28
N ASP A 307 0.38 -31.30 30.16
CA ASP A 307 0.55 -31.59 31.57
C ASP A 307 -0.79 -31.32 32.26
N GLY A 308 -1.29 -32.30 33.00
CA GLY A 308 -2.62 -32.32 33.56
C GLY A 308 -2.85 -33.57 34.39
N ASP A 309 -1.89 -33.90 35.27
CA ASP A 309 -2.07 -34.90 36.30
C ASP A 309 -2.73 -34.25 37.53
N THR A 310 -3.92 -34.72 37.89
CA THR A 310 -4.37 -34.71 39.29
C THR A 310 -5.28 -35.92 39.49
N SER A 311 -4.70 -37.06 39.88
CA SER A 311 -5.44 -38.09 40.60
C SER A 311 -4.56 -38.73 41.68
N PRO A 312 -4.91 -38.64 42.98
CA PRO A 312 -4.18 -39.34 44.03
C PRO A 312 -4.66 -40.79 44.10
N ARG A 313 -3.91 -41.74 43.52
CA ARG A 313 -4.05 -43.16 43.90
C ARG A 313 -3.35 -43.41 45.22
N ARG A 314 -4.12 -43.66 46.28
CA ARG A 314 -3.65 -44.36 47.48
C ARG A 314 -4.07 -45.82 47.38
N ASN A 315 -3.20 -46.66 46.81
CA ASN A 315 -3.26 -48.11 47.06
C ASN A 315 -2.32 -48.41 48.23
N LYS A 316 -2.87 -48.93 49.33
CA LYS A 316 -2.12 -49.74 50.30
C LYS A 316 -2.31 -51.19 49.86
N GLU A 317 -1.20 -51.91 49.78
CA GLU A 317 -1.17 -53.35 49.53
C GLU A 317 -0.47 -54.03 50.72
N ASN A 318 -1.06 -55.18 51.11
CA ASN A 318 -0.58 -56.27 51.97
C ASN A 318 -0.53 -56.07 53.50
N THR A 319 -1.49 -56.65 54.22
CA THR A 319 -1.40 -57.96 54.92
C THR A 319 -2.81 -58.42 55.30
#